data_AF-A0A671LCB7-F1
#
_entry.id   AF-A0A671LCB7-F1
#
_cell.length_a   1.000
_cell.length_b   1.000
_cell.length_c   1.000
_cell.angle_alpha   90.00
_cell.angle_beta   90.00
_cell.angle_gamma   90.00
#
_symmetry.space_group_name_H-M   'P 1'
#
loop_
_entity.id
_entity.type
_entity.pdbx_description
1 polymer ?
#
loop_
_entity_poly.entity_id
_entity_poly.type
_entity_poly.pdbx_seq_one_letter_code
_entity_poly.pdbx_strand_id
1 'polypeptide(L)'
;YLEEPDSSGHSYGPVSGGLILALQGVDRVIGQLMNGLKQLNLHQCVNIIIVADHGMEETSCERKEALQNFIGDVSHLYVSEGPFGRIRAKNTTHTCKSNTMCVTCVLLAAVVQCKQPEQQIKPYLKHHLPKRFHYASNRRIEDVSVLVNPRWLFERYHTHTHTLILNELLCLSQASFLSLGPKFHFQTEVEPFSNIELYNLMCDVLEITPFHNNGTHGSLNHLLRKSVYSPSHPTEQSGPEQCPITSLEPTHTLGCSCTSKFAVEMNTEGEVCSHTLESS
;
A
#
# COMPACT_ATOMS: atom_id res chain seq x y z
N TYR A 1 6.41 16.90 -17.77
CA TYR A 1 5.16 16.38 -17.20
C TYR A 1 4.05 16.73 -18.17
N LEU A 2 3.07 15.84 -18.32
CA LEU A 2 1.89 16.04 -19.16
C LEU A 2 0.68 15.67 -18.28
N GLU A 3 -0.36 16.48 -18.33
CA GLU A 3 -1.63 16.25 -17.61
C GLU A 3 -2.47 15.16 -18.27
N GLU A 4 -2.15 14.78 -19.51
CA GLU A 4 -2.80 13.67 -20.20
C GLU A 4 -2.02 12.37 -19.96
N PRO A 5 -2.70 11.21 -19.88
CA PRO A 5 -4.12 10.99 -20.22
C PRO A 5 -5.11 11.18 -19.05
N ASP A 6 -4.65 11.71 -17.91
CA ASP A 6 -5.45 11.82 -16.68
C ASP A 6 -6.66 12.74 -16.85
N SER A 7 -6.45 13.95 -17.37
CA SER A 7 -7.52 14.93 -17.64
C SER A 7 -8.64 14.36 -18.52
N SER A 8 -8.27 13.68 -19.61
CA SER A 8 -9.26 13.01 -20.47
C SER A 8 -9.90 11.80 -19.81
N GLY A 9 -9.16 11.06 -18.97
CA GLY A 9 -9.68 9.98 -18.14
C GLY A 9 -10.78 10.47 -17.19
N HIS A 10 -10.57 11.61 -16.53
CA HIS A 10 -11.59 12.26 -15.68
C HIS A 10 -12.78 12.80 -16.46
N SER A 11 -12.57 13.29 -17.68
CA SER A 11 -13.64 13.91 -18.47
C SER A 11 -14.54 12.89 -19.16
N TYR A 12 -13.96 11.78 -19.62
CA TYR A 12 -14.64 10.83 -20.51
C TYR A 12 -14.68 9.39 -19.97
N GLY A 13 -13.94 9.09 -18.90
CA GLY A 13 -13.78 7.74 -18.37
C GLY A 13 -12.61 6.97 -19.00
N PRO A 14 -12.14 5.89 -18.33
CA PRO A 14 -10.96 5.12 -18.72
C PRO A 14 -11.12 4.29 -20.00
N VAL A 15 -12.36 4.13 -20.51
CA VAL A 15 -12.64 3.41 -21.76
C VAL A 15 -13.50 4.31 -22.65
N SER A 16 -12.85 5.24 -23.35
CA SER A 16 -13.54 6.27 -24.13
C SER A 16 -12.74 6.71 -25.35
N GLY A 17 -13.44 7.22 -26.37
CA GLY A 17 -12.78 7.80 -27.55
C GLY A 17 -11.91 9.01 -27.19
N GLY A 18 -12.32 9.82 -26.21
CA GLY A 18 -11.55 10.95 -25.71
C GLY A 18 -10.20 10.52 -25.13
N LEU A 19 -10.19 9.46 -24.30
CA LEU A 19 -8.96 8.91 -23.75
C LEU A 19 -8.03 8.36 -24.84
N ILE A 20 -8.56 7.65 -25.84
CA ILE A 20 -7.75 7.14 -26.96
C ILE A 20 -7.04 8.28 -27.70
N LEU A 21 -7.74 9.39 -27.95
CA LEU A 21 -7.15 10.57 -28.58
C LEU A 21 -6.06 11.21 -27.71
N ALA A 22 -6.26 11.26 -26.40
CA ALA A 22 -5.26 11.77 -25.45
C ALA A 22 -4.00 10.89 -25.42
N LEU A 23 -4.16 9.57 -25.37
CA LEU A 23 -3.05 8.60 -25.44
C LEU A 23 -2.25 8.76 -26.73
N GLN A 24 -2.91 8.88 -27.89
CA GLN A 24 -2.25 9.17 -29.16
C GLN A 24 -1.53 10.53 -29.14
N GLY A 25 -2.08 11.51 -28.42
CA GLY A 25 -1.44 12.80 -28.21
C GLY A 25 -0.13 12.69 -27.43
N VAL A 26 -0.16 12.00 -26.29
CA VAL A 26 1.03 11.73 -25.46
C VAL A 26 2.09 10.95 -26.25
N ASP A 27 1.69 9.92 -27.00
CA ASP A 27 2.59 9.14 -27.85
C ASP A 27 3.28 10.02 -28.91
N ARG A 28 2.55 10.92 -29.57
CA ARG A 28 3.14 11.89 -30.52
C ARG A 28 4.16 12.82 -29.86
N VAL A 29 3.91 13.26 -28.62
CA VAL A 29 4.85 14.12 -27.87
C VAL A 29 6.12 13.34 -27.52
N ILE A 30 5.99 12.09 -27.07
CA ILE A 30 7.14 11.19 -26.85
C ILE A 30 7.91 10.98 -28.17
N GLY A 31 7.21 10.78 -29.28
CA GLY A 31 7.80 10.68 -30.61
C GLY A 31 8.58 11.93 -31.01
N GLN A 32 8.06 13.14 -30.73
CA GLN A 32 8.79 14.39 -30.94
C GLN A 32 10.07 14.47 -30.11
N LEU A 33 10.03 14.10 -28.83
CA LEU A 33 11.22 14.03 -27.97
C LEU A 33 12.28 13.10 -28.58
N MET A 34 11.89 11.87 -28.93
CA MET A 34 12.81 10.88 -29.49
C MET A 34 13.40 11.32 -30.83
N ASN A 35 12.60 11.95 -31.69
CA ASN A 35 13.07 12.51 -32.95
C ASN A 35 14.07 13.65 -32.73
N GLY A 36 13.81 14.56 -31.79
CA GLY A 36 14.73 15.63 -31.41
C GLY A 36 16.06 15.08 -30.89
N LEU A 37 16.01 14.11 -29.98
CA LEU A 37 17.20 13.42 -29.48
C LEU A 37 17.99 12.74 -30.61
N LYS A 38 17.30 12.17 -31.60
CA LYS A 38 17.96 11.56 -32.76
C LYS A 38 18.66 12.60 -33.64
N GLN A 39 18.02 13.73 -33.93
CA GLN A 39 18.60 14.84 -34.70
C GLN A 39 19.85 15.42 -34.03
N LEU A 40 19.88 15.45 -32.71
CA LEU A 40 21.03 15.89 -31.92
C LEU A 40 22.10 14.79 -31.69
N ASN A 41 21.91 13.59 -32.24
CA ASN A 41 22.76 12.41 -31.99
C ASN A 41 22.83 11.99 -30.50
N LEU A 42 21.81 12.31 -29.70
CA LEU A 42 21.72 12.01 -28.27
C LEU A 42 20.84 10.79 -27.95
N HIS A 43 20.09 10.26 -28.92
CA HIS A 43 19.16 9.13 -28.73
C HIS A 43 19.78 7.83 -28.21
N GLN A 44 21.11 7.65 -28.29
CA GLN A 44 21.84 6.51 -27.72
C GLN A 44 22.67 6.88 -26.47
N CYS A 45 22.60 8.13 -26.03
CA CYS A 45 23.37 8.67 -24.90
C CYS A 45 22.48 8.93 -23.68
N VAL A 46 21.26 9.43 -23.90
CA VAL A 46 20.34 9.80 -22.81
C VAL A 46 19.66 8.56 -22.22
N ASN A 47 19.55 8.53 -20.89
CA ASN A 47 18.70 7.59 -20.17
C ASN A 47 17.34 8.23 -19.90
N ILE A 48 16.27 7.60 -20.34
CA ILE A 48 14.89 8.07 -20.24
C ILE A 48 14.12 7.09 -19.35
N ILE A 49 13.38 7.62 -18.39
CA ILE A 49 12.40 6.89 -17.60
C ILE A 49 11.04 7.55 -17.85
N ILE A 50 10.10 6.78 -18.40
CA ILE A 50 8.71 7.19 -18.62
C ILE A 50 7.88 6.50 -17.55
N VAL A 51 7.14 7.30 -16.78
CA VAL A 51 6.35 6.84 -15.64
C VAL A 51 4.99 7.53 -15.62
N ALA A 52 4.03 6.87 -14.98
CA ALA A 52 2.82 7.51 -14.46
C ALA A 52 2.87 7.52 -12.93
N ASP A 53 2.12 8.44 -12.33
CA ASP A 53 1.89 8.53 -10.89
C ASP A 53 0.86 7.49 -10.41
N HIS A 54 -0.22 7.29 -11.17
CA HIS A 54 -1.26 6.31 -10.89
C HIS A 54 -1.98 5.86 -12.17
N GLY A 55 -2.98 4.97 -12.04
CA GLY A 55 -3.91 4.64 -13.11
C GLY A 55 -5.27 5.34 -12.95
N MET A 56 -6.29 4.83 -13.65
CA MET A 56 -7.64 5.42 -13.70
C MET A 56 -8.71 4.33 -13.55
N GLU A 57 -9.87 4.65 -12.98
CA GLU A 57 -10.98 3.73 -12.80
C GLU A 57 -12.33 4.41 -13.05
N GLU A 58 -13.32 3.64 -13.50
CA GLU A 58 -14.68 4.11 -13.76
C GLU A 58 -15.50 4.21 -12.46
N THR A 59 -16.12 5.36 -12.24
CA THR A 59 -17.04 5.62 -11.12
C THR A 59 -18.48 5.79 -11.62
N SER A 60 -19.45 5.63 -10.71
CA SER A 60 -20.88 5.82 -11.01
C SER A 60 -21.58 6.53 -9.87
N CYS A 61 -22.63 7.30 -10.20
CA CYS A 61 -23.52 7.90 -9.21
C CYS A 61 -24.31 6.86 -8.41
N GLU A 62 -24.47 5.64 -8.95
CA GLU A 62 -25.15 4.52 -8.28
C GLU A 62 -24.24 3.77 -7.30
N ARG A 63 -22.92 4.02 -7.35
CA ARG A 63 -21.91 3.34 -6.52
C ARG A 63 -21.28 4.30 -5.52
N LYS A 64 -22.11 4.82 -4.62
CA LYS A 64 -21.72 5.80 -3.60
C LYS A 64 -22.20 5.37 -2.22
N GLU A 65 -21.33 5.53 -1.22
CA GLU A 65 -21.64 5.29 0.18
C GLU A 65 -21.52 6.62 0.94
N ALA A 66 -22.66 7.16 1.38
CA ALA A 66 -22.72 8.45 2.07
C ALA A 66 -22.63 8.27 3.59
N LEU A 67 -21.67 8.95 4.24
CA LEU A 67 -21.48 8.92 5.70
C LEU A 67 -22.76 9.26 6.48
N GLN A 68 -23.55 10.21 5.98
CA GLN A 68 -24.84 10.60 6.54
C GLN A 68 -25.80 9.41 6.73
N ASN A 69 -25.80 8.44 5.82
CA ASN A 69 -26.67 7.26 5.90
C ASN A 69 -26.27 6.33 7.06
N PHE A 70 -25.01 6.40 7.49
CA PHE A 70 -24.50 5.60 8.61
C PHE A 70 -24.67 6.29 9.97
N ILE A 71 -24.55 7.62 10.06
CA ILE A 71 -24.49 8.30 11.37
C ILE A 71 -25.44 9.49 11.53
N GLY A 72 -26.24 9.82 10.53
CA GLY A 72 -27.16 10.97 10.58
C GLY A 72 -26.41 12.29 10.42
N ASP A 73 -26.43 13.15 11.45
CA ASP A 73 -25.83 14.48 11.35
C ASP A 73 -24.29 14.44 11.26
N VAL A 74 -23.77 14.85 10.10
CA VAL A 74 -22.33 14.95 9.80
C VAL A 74 -21.86 16.41 9.69
N SER A 75 -22.67 17.39 10.11
CA SER A 75 -22.38 18.83 10.00
C SER A 75 -21.10 19.25 10.74
N HIS A 76 -20.77 18.57 11.83
CA HIS A 76 -19.64 18.82 12.71
C HIS A 76 -18.33 18.14 12.27
N LEU A 77 -18.33 17.40 11.16
CA LEU A 77 -17.18 16.66 10.64
C LEU A 77 -16.62 17.31 9.36
N TYR A 78 -15.29 17.29 9.23
CA TYR A 78 -14.62 17.41 7.94
C TYR A 78 -14.46 16.01 7.36
N VAL A 79 -14.92 15.83 6.11
CA VAL A 79 -14.87 14.57 5.38
C VAL A 79 -14.12 14.83 4.09
N SER A 80 -13.02 14.12 3.89
CA SER A 80 -12.40 13.98 2.57
C SER A 80 -13.11 12.84 1.86
N GLU A 81 -13.72 13.15 0.74
CA GLU A 81 -14.53 12.24 -0.08
C GLU A 81 -13.67 11.55 -1.15
N GLY A 82 -14.23 10.53 -1.81
CA GLY A 82 -13.58 9.82 -2.91
C GLY A 82 -13.32 8.33 -2.62
N PRO A 83 -12.34 7.70 -3.29
CA PRO A 83 -12.05 6.27 -3.22
C PRO A 83 -11.18 5.90 -2.02
N PHE A 84 -10.71 6.92 -1.29
CA PHE A 84 -10.09 6.77 0.01
C PHE A 84 -10.58 7.90 0.91
N GLY A 85 -11.52 7.59 1.79
CA GLY A 85 -12.14 8.58 2.65
C GLY A 85 -11.29 8.91 3.87
N ARG A 86 -11.40 10.13 4.39
CA ARG A 86 -10.77 10.55 5.65
C ARG A 86 -11.70 11.41 6.45
N ILE A 87 -11.75 11.23 7.77
CA ILE A 87 -12.70 11.93 8.64
C ILE A 87 -11.99 12.52 9.85
N ARG A 88 -12.24 13.81 10.11
CA ARG A 88 -11.81 14.49 11.34
C ARG A 88 -12.92 15.40 11.88
N ALA A 89 -12.91 15.66 13.18
CA ALA A 89 -13.80 16.65 13.78
C ALA A 89 -13.46 18.07 13.31
N LYS A 90 -14.47 18.93 13.11
CA LYS A 90 -14.25 20.35 12.78
C LYS A 90 -13.74 21.14 13.96
N ASN A 91 -14.31 20.92 15.14
CA ASN A 91 -13.97 21.69 16.32
C ASN A 91 -12.79 21.03 17.05
N THR A 92 -11.69 21.77 17.13
CA THR A 92 -10.47 21.32 17.79
C THR A 92 -10.52 21.48 19.31
N THR A 93 -11.55 22.06 19.92
CA THR A 93 -11.64 22.14 21.40
C THR A 93 -11.86 20.78 22.06
N HIS A 94 -12.32 19.78 21.30
CA HIS A 94 -12.35 18.37 21.68
C HIS A 94 -11.19 17.56 21.04
N THR A 95 -10.14 18.23 20.55
CA THR A 95 -8.95 17.51 20.09
C THR A 95 -8.26 16.86 21.27
N CYS A 96 -8.25 15.54 21.25
CA CYS A 96 -7.03 14.79 21.04
C CYS A 96 -5.78 15.65 21.05
N LYS A 97 -5.31 15.99 22.24
CA LYS A 97 -3.90 16.30 22.43
C LYS A 97 -3.12 15.16 21.78
N SER A 98 -1.95 15.47 21.21
CA SER A 98 -1.14 14.64 20.29
C SER A 98 -0.99 13.13 20.60
N ASN A 99 -1.37 12.65 21.79
CA ASN A 99 -1.30 11.25 22.24
C ASN A 99 -2.64 10.67 22.77
N THR A 100 -3.77 11.37 22.64
CA THR A 100 -5.08 10.89 23.13
C THR A 100 -5.99 10.59 21.96
N MET A 101 -6.31 9.31 21.78
CA MET A 101 -7.25 8.83 20.77
C MET A 101 -8.62 9.49 20.95
N CYS A 102 -9.20 10.03 19.88
CA CYS A 102 -10.51 10.69 19.96
C CYS A 102 -11.56 9.64 20.29
N VAL A 103 -12.20 9.77 21.45
CA VAL A 103 -13.35 8.93 21.81
C VAL A 103 -14.40 9.01 20.70
N THR A 104 -14.62 10.19 20.14
CA THR A 104 -15.53 10.40 18.99
C THR A 104 -15.07 9.66 17.73
N CYS A 105 -13.78 9.57 17.43
CA CYS A 105 -13.29 8.83 16.25
C CYS A 105 -13.39 7.31 16.43
N VAL A 106 -13.14 6.80 17.64
CA VAL A 106 -13.32 5.37 17.95
C VAL A 106 -14.79 4.99 17.83
N LEU A 107 -15.68 5.80 18.41
CA LEU A 107 -17.12 5.62 18.30
C LEU A 107 -17.58 5.72 16.84
N LEU A 108 -17.06 6.67 16.07
CA LEU A 108 -17.38 6.81 14.65
C LEU A 108 -16.99 5.56 13.85
N ALA A 109 -15.75 5.08 14.02
CA ALA A 109 -15.29 3.88 13.34
C ALA A 109 -16.12 2.66 13.75
N ALA A 110 -16.47 2.52 15.02
CA ALA A 110 -17.28 1.41 15.53
C ALA A 110 -18.73 1.46 15.01
N VAL A 111 -19.36 2.63 14.94
CA VAL A 111 -20.75 2.79 14.50
C VAL A 111 -20.90 2.53 12.99
N VAL A 112 -19.90 2.88 12.20
CA VAL A 112 -19.91 2.64 10.75
C VAL A 112 -19.50 1.19 10.42
N GLN A 113 -18.82 0.49 11.34
CA GLN A 113 -18.36 -0.88 11.08
C GLN A 113 -19.54 -1.87 11.03
N CYS A 114 -19.64 -2.63 9.93
CA CYS A 114 -20.61 -3.72 9.75
C CYS A 114 -22.09 -3.29 9.90
N LYS A 115 -22.42 -2.04 9.54
CA LYS A 115 -23.77 -1.51 9.75
C LYS A 115 -24.79 -2.05 8.74
N GLN A 116 -24.35 -2.41 7.54
CA GLN A 116 -25.19 -3.00 6.50
C GLN A 116 -24.56 -4.28 5.93
N PRO A 117 -25.37 -5.30 5.59
CA PRO A 117 -24.90 -6.42 4.78
C PRO A 117 -24.51 -5.85 3.40
N GLU A 118 -23.28 -6.10 2.94
CA GLU A 118 -22.74 -5.59 1.66
C GLU A 118 -22.25 -4.13 1.61
N GLN A 119 -22.00 -3.51 2.77
CA GLN A 119 -21.34 -2.20 2.86
C GLN A 119 -20.01 -2.17 2.07
N GLN A 120 -19.83 -1.14 1.25
CA GLN A 120 -18.69 -1.02 0.32
C GLN A 120 -17.54 -0.16 0.85
N ILE A 121 -17.68 0.29 2.10
CA ILE A 121 -16.69 1.06 2.83
C ILE A 121 -16.27 0.35 4.11
N LYS A 122 -15.02 0.54 4.53
CA LYS A 122 -14.51 0.02 5.79
C LYS A 122 -13.73 1.09 6.55
N PRO A 123 -14.25 1.58 7.68
CA PRO A 123 -13.55 2.54 8.50
C PRO A 123 -12.40 1.87 9.26
N TYR A 124 -11.29 2.58 9.41
CA TYR A 124 -10.15 2.20 10.20
C TYR A 124 -9.68 3.40 11.01
N LEU A 125 -9.36 3.17 12.27
CA LEU A 125 -8.41 4.05 12.95
C LEU A 125 -7.08 3.98 12.18
N LYS A 126 -6.42 5.11 11.95
CA LYS A 126 -5.22 5.15 11.09
C LYS A 126 -4.15 4.12 11.47
N HIS A 127 -3.99 3.83 12.76
CA HIS A 127 -3.03 2.83 13.25
C HIS A 127 -3.42 1.37 12.96
N HIS A 128 -4.71 1.11 12.70
CA HIS A 128 -5.27 -0.20 12.35
C HIS A 128 -5.39 -0.42 10.84
N LEU A 129 -5.09 0.58 10.02
CA LEU A 129 -4.95 0.37 8.58
C LEU A 129 -3.89 -0.72 8.30
N PRO A 130 -4.07 -1.52 7.24
CA PRO A 130 -3.06 -2.49 6.82
C PRO A 130 -1.69 -1.82 6.69
N LYS A 131 -0.68 -2.38 7.38
CA LYS A 131 0.65 -1.76 7.49
C LYS A 131 1.34 -1.52 6.16
N ARG A 132 1.03 -2.34 5.14
CA ARG A 132 1.51 -2.20 3.76
C ARG A 132 1.23 -0.84 3.12
N PHE A 133 0.24 -0.08 3.61
CA PHE A 133 -0.04 1.27 3.10
C PHE A 133 0.92 2.32 3.65
N HIS A 134 1.62 2.04 4.75
CA HIS A 134 2.47 3.01 5.46
C HIS A 134 1.78 4.37 5.74
N TYR A 135 0.45 4.38 5.84
CA TYR A 135 -0.37 5.58 5.86
C TYR A 135 -0.96 5.87 7.26
N ALA A 136 -0.09 6.13 8.23
CA ALA A 136 -0.51 6.43 9.62
C ALA A 136 0.40 7.41 10.37
N SER A 137 1.69 7.46 10.02
CA SER A 137 2.71 8.18 10.79
C SER A 137 2.83 9.66 10.38
N ASN A 138 1.72 10.39 10.37
CA ASN A 138 1.74 11.83 10.15
C ASN A 138 0.52 12.51 10.79
N ARG A 139 0.71 13.68 11.42
CA ARG A 139 -0.40 14.47 11.98
C ARG A 139 -1.41 14.96 10.94
N ARG A 140 -1.01 15.03 9.66
CA ARG A 140 -1.89 15.42 8.55
C ARG A 140 -2.81 14.29 8.10
N ILE A 141 -2.52 13.05 8.50
CA ILE A 141 -3.40 11.90 8.29
C ILE A 141 -4.43 11.90 9.42
N GLU A 142 -5.69 12.07 9.04
CA GLU A 142 -6.83 12.06 9.96
C GLU A 142 -6.92 10.76 10.75
N ASP A 143 -7.54 10.82 11.92
CA ASP A 143 -7.60 9.69 12.85
C ASP A 143 -8.43 8.53 12.31
N VAL A 144 -9.40 8.81 11.44
CA VAL A 144 -10.22 7.80 10.75
C VAL A 144 -9.96 7.88 9.25
N SER A 145 -9.53 6.75 8.69
CA SER A 145 -9.47 6.52 7.25
C SER A 145 -10.57 5.54 6.86
N VAL A 146 -11.09 5.67 5.64
CA VAL A 146 -12.16 4.83 5.11
C VAL A 146 -11.66 4.19 3.83
N LEU A 147 -11.41 2.88 3.88
CA LEU A 147 -11.13 2.10 2.67
C LEU A 147 -12.42 1.92 1.90
N VAL A 148 -12.39 2.20 0.61
CA VAL A 148 -13.54 2.06 -0.29
C VAL A 148 -13.23 0.94 -1.28
N ASN A 149 -14.22 0.08 -1.55
CA ASN A 149 -14.08 -0.97 -2.53
C ASN A 149 -13.91 -0.37 -3.95
N PRO A 150 -13.26 -1.08 -4.89
CA PRO A 150 -13.09 -0.61 -6.26
C PRO A 150 -14.42 -0.16 -6.90
N ARG A 151 -14.37 0.90 -7.71
CA ARG A 151 -15.52 1.50 -8.42
C ARG A 151 -16.60 2.15 -7.54
N TRP A 152 -16.42 2.15 -6.22
CA TRP A 152 -17.26 2.87 -5.27
C TRP A 152 -16.61 4.16 -4.78
N LEU A 153 -17.43 5.10 -4.35
CA LEU A 153 -16.99 6.36 -3.77
C LEU A 153 -17.58 6.56 -2.37
N PHE A 154 -16.81 7.16 -1.49
CA PHE A 154 -17.25 7.61 -0.18
C PHE A 154 -17.58 9.10 -0.22
N GLU A 155 -18.79 9.47 0.20
CA GLU A 155 -19.25 10.85 0.23
C GLU A 155 -19.72 11.24 1.63
N ARG A 156 -19.78 12.54 1.93
CA ARG A 156 -20.31 13.04 3.20
C ARG A 156 -21.83 12.98 3.24
N TYR A 157 -22.47 13.46 2.19
CA TYR A 157 -23.92 13.57 2.04
C TYR A 157 -24.39 12.75 0.86
N HIS A 158 -25.63 12.26 0.92
CA HIS A 158 -26.23 11.57 -0.21
C HIS A 158 -26.64 12.59 -1.28
N THR A 159 -25.75 12.89 -2.22
CA THR A 159 -26.02 13.84 -3.30
C THR A 159 -26.37 13.11 -4.60
N HIS A 160 -27.47 13.53 -5.24
CA HIS A 160 -27.88 13.00 -6.56
C HIS A 160 -27.20 13.78 -7.70
N THR A 161 -26.26 14.68 -7.39
CA THR A 161 -25.66 15.57 -8.39
C THR A 161 -24.66 14.80 -9.25
N HIS A 162 -24.88 14.87 -10.57
CA HIS A 162 -24.13 14.26 -11.67
C HIS A 162 -22.70 14.81 -11.86
N THR A 163 -22.02 15.27 -10.82
CA THR A 163 -20.61 15.60 -10.95
C THR A 163 -19.80 14.31 -10.86
N LEU A 164 -19.50 13.75 -12.03
CA LEU A 164 -18.47 12.74 -12.25
C LEU A 164 -17.12 13.33 -11.83
N ILE A 165 -16.88 13.42 -10.53
CA ILE A 165 -15.52 13.50 -10.02
C ILE A 165 -15.06 12.04 -9.98
N LEU A 166 -14.66 11.53 -11.15
CA LEU A 166 -13.82 10.35 -11.22
C LEU A 166 -12.62 10.69 -10.33
N ASN A 167 -12.33 9.87 -9.34
CA ASN A 167 -11.29 10.16 -8.37
C ASN A 167 -10.18 9.13 -8.55
N GLU A 168 -8.95 9.60 -8.42
CA GLU A 168 -7.73 8.82 -8.49
C GLU A 168 -7.75 7.68 -7.45
N LEU A 169 -7.68 6.42 -7.91
CA LEU A 169 -7.59 5.29 -6.99
C LEU A 169 -6.15 5.16 -6.49
N LEU A 170 -5.90 5.68 -5.29
CA LEU A 170 -4.57 5.73 -4.66
C LEU A 170 -3.97 4.36 -4.30
N CYS A 171 -4.72 3.25 -4.38
CA CYS A 171 -4.31 2.00 -3.71
C CYS A 171 -4.40 0.72 -4.55
N LEU A 172 -4.97 0.76 -5.74
CA LEU A 172 -5.20 -0.45 -6.57
C LEU A 172 -4.95 -0.22 -8.07
N SER A 173 -4.63 1.01 -8.49
CA SER A 173 -4.31 1.29 -9.88
C SER A 173 -2.80 1.12 -10.11
N GLN A 174 -2.45 0.30 -11.09
CA GLN A 174 -1.07 0.14 -11.52
C GLN A 174 -0.69 1.34 -12.40
N ALA A 175 0.51 1.85 -12.23
CA ALA A 175 1.10 2.90 -13.06
C ALA A 175 2.05 2.29 -14.09
N SER A 176 2.21 2.95 -15.23
CA SER A 176 3.19 2.53 -16.24
C SER A 176 4.62 2.86 -15.82
N PHE A 177 5.55 2.00 -16.19
CA PHE A 177 6.99 2.25 -16.14
C PHE A 177 7.65 1.74 -17.43
N LEU A 178 8.49 2.56 -18.05
CA LEU A 178 9.33 2.19 -19.18
C LEU A 178 10.67 2.90 -19.04
N SER A 179 11.77 2.17 -19.22
CA SER A 179 13.11 2.74 -19.23
C SER A 179 13.82 2.46 -20.57
N LEU A 180 14.55 3.46 -21.06
CA LEU A 180 15.33 3.39 -22.30
C LEU A 180 16.67 4.09 -22.10
N GLY A 181 17.73 3.59 -22.74
CA GLY A 181 19.03 4.24 -22.73
C GLY A 181 20.20 3.29 -22.50
N PRO A 182 21.44 3.81 -22.53
CA PRO A 182 22.64 2.98 -22.46
C PRO A 182 22.82 2.23 -21.13
N LYS A 183 22.22 2.71 -20.02
CA LYS A 183 22.34 2.06 -18.71
C LYS A 183 21.33 0.95 -18.46
N PHE A 184 20.22 0.92 -19.20
CA PHE A 184 19.16 -0.06 -19.01
C PHE A 184 19.32 -1.27 -19.93
N HIS A 185 18.90 -2.44 -19.47
CA HIS A 185 18.77 -3.61 -20.34
C HIS A 185 17.78 -3.33 -21.49
N PHE A 186 18.02 -3.95 -22.63
CA PHE A 186 17.18 -3.80 -23.82
C PHE A 186 16.23 -4.99 -23.94
N GLN A 187 14.99 -4.74 -24.37
CA GLN A 187 13.96 -5.78 -24.55
C GLN A 187 13.82 -6.69 -23.33
N THR A 188 13.67 -6.07 -22.16
CA THR A 188 13.53 -6.77 -20.89
C THR A 188 12.23 -6.36 -20.23
N GLU A 189 11.41 -7.36 -19.92
CA GLU A 189 10.23 -7.22 -19.08
C GLU A 189 10.63 -7.57 -17.65
N VAL A 190 10.11 -6.82 -16.68
CA VAL A 190 10.42 -6.99 -15.26
C VAL A 190 9.13 -7.09 -14.45
N GLU A 191 9.20 -7.79 -13.33
CA GLU A 191 8.08 -7.89 -12.40
C GLU A 191 7.68 -6.52 -11.83
N PRO A 192 6.41 -6.33 -11.43
CA PRO A 192 5.95 -5.10 -10.82
C PRO A 192 6.75 -4.74 -9.56
N PHE A 193 7.03 -3.45 -9.39
CA PHE A 193 7.72 -2.90 -8.23
C PHE A 193 7.04 -1.60 -7.77
N SER A 194 7.41 -1.12 -6.58
CA SER A 194 6.84 0.11 -6.02
C SER A 194 7.60 1.35 -6.52
N ASN A 195 6.89 2.43 -6.85
CA ASN A 195 7.49 3.67 -7.35
C ASN A 195 8.52 4.31 -6.38
N ILE A 196 8.46 4.00 -5.08
CA ILE A 196 9.45 4.43 -4.08
C ILE A 196 10.87 3.95 -4.39
N GLU A 197 11.01 2.87 -5.18
CA GLU A 197 12.30 2.32 -5.60
C GLU A 197 12.98 3.18 -6.68
N LEU A 198 12.20 4.02 -7.40
CA LEU A 198 12.71 4.84 -8.51
C LEU A 198 13.77 5.85 -8.07
N TYR A 199 13.71 6.35 -6.84
CA TYR A 199 14.69 7.32 -6.34
C TYR A 199 16.10 6.73 -6.34
N ASN A 200 16.26 5.52 -5.77
CA ASN A 200 17.55 4.83 -5.77
C ASN A 200 18.02 4.52 -7.20
N LEU A 201 17.10 4.06 -8.07
CA LEU A 201 17.42 3.80 -9.48
C LEU A 201 17.93 5.04 -10.21
N MET A 202 17.26 6.20 -10.03
CA MET A 202 17.71 7.46 -10.62
C MET A 202 19.08 7.88 -10.09
N CYS A 203 19.33 7.71 -8.79
CA CYS A 203 20.65 7.95 -8.21
C CYS A 203 21.73 7.06 -8.84
N ASP A 204 21.47 5.77 -9.04
CA ASP A 204 22.41 4.83 -9.67
C ASP A 204 22.66 5.18 -11.15
N VAL A 205 21.62 5.58 -11.88
CA VAL A 205 21.74 6.03 -13.27
C VAL A 205 22.61 7.29 -13.36
N LEU A 206 22.46 8.22 -12.41
CA LEU A 206 23.24 9.46 -12.30
C LEU A 206 24.61 9.27 -11.62
N GLU A 207 24.91 8.07 -11.10
CA GLU A 207 26.14 7.77 -10.34
C GLU A 207 26.34 8.67 -9.11
N ILE A 208 25.24 8.97 -8.40
CA ILE A 208 25.26 9.74 -7.15
C ILE A 208 24.80 8.88 -5.98
N THR A 209 25.26 9.21 -4.78
CA THR A 209 24.82 8.54 -3.56
C THR A 209 23.39 8.99 -3.18
N PRO A 210 22.42 8.08 -3.04
CA PRO A 210 21.07 8.43 -2.60
C PRO A 210 21.07 8.88 -1.13
N PHE A 211 20.17 9.80 -0.78
CA PHE A 211 19.88 10.13 0.62
C PHE A 211 18.95 9.09 1.24
N HIS A 212 18.82 9.07 2.56
CA HIS A 212 17.94 8.12 3.27
C HIS A 212 16.49 8.20 2.76
N ASN A 213 15.95 7.06 2.35
CA ASN A 213 14.61 6.91 1.77
C ASN A 213 14.03 5.52 2.10
N ASN A 214 12.80 5.25 1.66
CA ASN A 214 12.12 3.99 1.96
C ASN A 214 12.29 2.89 0.90
N GLY A 215 12.95 3.18 -0.22
CA GLY A 215 13.27 2.18 -1.23
C GLY A 215 14.41 1.27 -0.80
N THR A 216 14.40 0.03 -1.26
CA THR A 216 15.45 -0.96 -1.01
C THR A 216 16.55 -0.81 -2.07
N HIS A 217 17.64 -0.11 -1.74
CA HIS A 217 18.73 0.14 -2.70
C HIS A 217 19.30 -1.18 -3.24
N GLY A 218 19.35 -1.31 -4.58
CA GLY A 218 19.77 -2.53 -5.27
C GLY A 218 18.62 -3.47 -5.67
N SER A 219 17.39 -3.25 -5.20
CA SER A 219 16.21 -4.04 -5.60
C SER A 219 15.98 -4.04 -7.12
N LEU A 220 16.26 -2.90 -7.76
CA LEU A 220 16.13 -2.67 -9.21
C LEU A 220 17.44 -2.86 -9.99
N ASN A 221 18.46 -3.49 -9.42
CA ASN A 221 19.73 -3.74 -10.13
C ASN A 221 19.54 -4.56 -11.42
N HIS A 222 18.53 -5.43 -11.46
CA HIS A 222 18.20 -6.25 -12.62
C HIS A 222 17.68 -5.44 -13.83
N LEU A 223 17.38 -4.15 -13.66
CA LEU A 223 17.06 -3.24 -14.77
C LEU A 223 18.33 -2.67 -15.44
N LEU A 224 19.47 -2.67 -14.74
CA LEU A 224 20.69 -1.99 -15.15
C LEU A 224 21.71 -2.97 -15.76
N ARG A 225 22.28 -2.61 -16.92
CA ARG A 225 23.33 -3.43 -17.57
C ARG A 225 24.58 -3.61 -16.70
N LYS A 226 24.86 -2.61 -15.88
CA LYS A 226 25.95 -2.60 -14.90
C LYS A 226 25.42 -1.94 -13.63
N SER A 227 25.32 -2.72 -12.56
CA SER A 227 24.97 -2.18 -11.25
C SER A 227 26.11 -1.33 -10.70
N VAL A 228 25.75 -0.17 -10.14
CA VAL A 228 26.70 0.73 -9.46
C VAL A 228 26.80 0.39 -7.97
N TYR A 229 25.73 -0.18 -7.43
CA TYR A 229 25.62 -0.60 -6.03
C TYR A 229 25.47 -2.13 -5.92
N SER A 230 26.23 -2.74 -5.02
CA SER A 230 26.11 -4.15 -4.67
C SER A 230 25.55 -4.26 -3.25
N PRO A 231 24.25 -4.60 -3.08
CA PRO A 231 23.68 -4.74 -1.75
C PRO A 231 24.32 -5.90 -1.00
N SER A 232 24.45 -5.75 0.31
CA SER A 232 24.83 -6.81 1.24
C SER A 232 23.75 -6.99 2.31
N HIS A 233 23.69 -8.18 2.91
CA HIS A 233 22.81 -8.38 4.04
C HIS A 233 23.24 -7.51 5.22
N PRO A 234 22.30 -6.92 5.98
CA PRO A 234 22.63 -6.19 7.18
C PRO A 234 23.26 -7.13 8.21
N THR A 235 24.30 -6.67 8.90
CA THR A 235 24.98 -7.46 9.93
C THR A 235 24.08 -7.59 11.16
N GLU A 236 23.96 -8.82 11.68
CA GLU A 236 23.28 -9.08 12.95
C GLU A 236 23.92 -8.27 14.08
N GLN A 237 23.09 -7.55 14.84
CA GLN A 237 23.56 -6.67 15.93
C GLN A 237 23.65 -7.40 17.26
N SER A 238 22.94 -8.52 17.42
CA SER A 238 22.87 -9.28 18.66
C SER A 238 22.72 -10.75 18.30
N GLY A 239 23.71 -11.56 18.70
CA GLY A 239 23.68 -13.00 18.47
C GLY A 239 22.69 -13.71 19.40
N PRO A 240 22.34 -14.97 19.10
CA PRO A 240 21.44 -15.75 19.92
C PRO A 240 22.02 -16.00 21.32
N GLU A 241 21.20 -15.81 22.34
CA GLU A 241 21.54 -16.22 23.71
C GLU A 241 21.40 -17.73 23.88
N GLN A 242 22.14 -18.28 24.85
CA GLN A 242 22.01 -19.68 25.24
C GLN A 242 20.95 -19.82 26.32
N CYS A 243 19.95 -20.67 26.09
CA CYS A 243 18.95 -21.06 27.09
C CYS A 243 19.18 -22.51 27.55
N PRO A 244 20.20 -22.78 28.39
CA PRO A 244 20.41 -24.12 28.91
C PRO A 244 19.27 -24.52 29.83
N ILE A 245 18.85 -25.79 29.76
CA ILE A 245 17.85 -26.33 30.67
C ILE A 245 18.47 -26.40 32.06
N THR A 246 17.96 -25.58 32.99
CA THR A 246 18.40 -25.58 34.39
C THR A 246 17.58 -26.51 35.28
N SER A 247 16.34 -26.84 34.89
CA SER A 247 15.45 -27.76 35.59
C SER A 247 14.46 -28.41 34.62
N LEU A 248 14.15 -29.69 34.85
CA LEU A 248 13.09 -30.41 34.14
C LEU A 248 11.71 -30.14 34.75
N GLU A 249 11.68 -29.71 36.01
CA GLU A 249 10.47 -29.30 36.70
C GLU A 249 10.31 -27.77 36.65
N PRO A 250 9.14 -27.25 36.26
CA PRO A 250 8.87 -25.83 36.31
C PRO A 250 9.01 -25.31 37.74
N THR A 251 9.81 -24.27 37.94
CA THR A 251 9.97 -23.63 39.26
C THR A 251 8.70 -22.91 39.73
N HIS A 252 7.76 -22.68 38.82
CA HIS A 252 6.48 -22.04 39.10
C HIS A 252 5.36 -22.74 38.31
N THR A 253 4.22 -23.00 38.96
CA THR A 253 3.08 -23.73 38.36
C THR A 253 2.28 -22.93 37.33
N LEU A 254 2.59 -21.62 37.21
CA LEU A 254 1.95 -20.63 36.32
C LEU A 254 0.41 -20.55 36.41
N GLY A 255 -0.21 -21.21 37.40
CA GLY A 255 -1.66 -21.31 37.53
C GLY A 255 -2.35 -22.01 36.35
N CYS A 256 -1.59 -22.78 35.56
CA CYS A 256 -2.10 -23.46 34.38
C CYS A 256 -2.87 -24.73 34.80
N SER A 257 -4.05 -24.94 34.21
CA SER A 257 -4.76 -26.22 34.30
C SER A 257 -4.53 -26.98 33.01
N CYS A 258 -3.71 -28.03 33.08
CA CYS A 258 -3.50 -28.94 31.96
C CYS A 258 -4.61 -30.00 31.96
N THR A 259 -5.40 -30.06 30.89
CA THR A 259 -6.32 -31.19 30.68
C THR A 259 -5.50 -32.46 30.52
N SER A 260 -5.66 -33.42 31.43
CA SER A 260 -4.95 -34.71 31.39
C SER A 260 -5.33 -35.47 30.12
N LYS A 261 -4.47 -35.44 29.11
CA LYS A 261 -4.40 -36.52 28.14
C LYS A 261 -3.37 -37.51 28.67
N PHE A 262 -3.89 -38.69 29.04
CA PHE A 262 -3.20 -39.89 29.52
C PHE A 262 -2.96 -39.99 31.03
N ALA A 263 -3.93 -40.63 31.70
CA ALA A 263 -3.61 -41.63 32.70
C ALA A 263 -2.93 -42.80 31.97
N VAL A 264 -1.61 -42.90 32.08
CA VAL A 264 -0.93 -44.19 31.99
C VAL A 264 -0.64 -44.57 33.42
N GLU A 265 -1.31 -45.62 33.90
CA GLU A 265 -0.98 -46.27 35.16
C GLU A 265 0.51 -46.66 35.11
N MET A 266 1.33 -46.04 35.96
CA MET A 266 2.58 -46.65 36.38
C MET A 266 2.23 -47.88 37.23
N ASN A 267 2.02 -49.03 36.57
CA ASN A 267 2.14 -50.29 37.28
C ASN A 267 3.63 -50.57 37.49
N THR A 268 4.03 -50.43 38.75
CA THR A 268 5.24 -51.01 39.30
C THR A 268 5.15 -52.52 39.19
N GLU A 269 5.73 -53.11 38.16
CA GLU A 269 6.41 -54.41 38.19
C GLU A 269 7.11 -54.61 36.86
N GLY A 270 8.38 -55.00 36.92
CA GLY A 270 9.29 -54.95 35.78
C GLY A 270 8.89 -55.90 34.65
N GLU A 271 8.80 -55.37 33.45
CA GLU A 271 8.98 -56.15 32.22
C GLU A 271 9.62 -55.28 31.14
N VAL A 272 10.71 -55.81 30.58
CA VAL A 272 11.45 -55.24 29.46
C VAL A 272 10.60 -55.47 28.21
N CYS A 273 10.08 -54.40 27.60
CA CYS A 273 9.57 -54.46 26.23
C CYS A 273 10.43 -53.62 25.30
N SER A 274 11.39 -54.31 24.69
CA SER A 274 12.06 -53.93 23.45
C SER A 274 11.04 -53.77 22.32
N HIS A 275 11.01 -52.61 21.67
CA HIS A 275 10.41 -52.49 20.35
C HIS A 275 11.40 -51.86 19.37
N THR A 276 11.73 -52.69 18.39
CA THR A 276 12.51 -52.45 17.19
C THR A 276 11.87 -51.40 16.29
N LEU A 277 12.71 -50.50 15.75
CA LEU A 277 12.40 -49.66 14.61
C LEU A 277 12.23 -50.53 13.36
N GLU A 278 11.04 -50.54 12.76
CA GLU A 278 10.89 -50.93 11.36
C GLU A 278 10.65 -49.68 10.52
N SER A 279 11.56 -49.49 9.58
CA SER A 279 11.52 -48.50 8.51
C SER A 279 10.50 -48.89 7.44
N SER A 280 9.71 -47.93 6.97
CA SER A 280 9.16 -47.84 5.62
C SER A 280 8.84 -46.38 5.31
#